data_AF-A0A520IMK8-F1
#
_entry.id   AF-A0A520IMK8-F1
#
_cell.length_a   1.000
_cell.length_b   1.000
_cell.length_c   1.000
_cell.angle_alpha   90.00
_cell.angle_beta   90.00
_cell.angle_gamma   90.00
#
_symmetry.space_group_name_H-M   'P 1'
#
loop_
_entity.id
_entity.type
_entity.pdbx_description
1 polymer ?
#
loop_
_entity_poly.entity_id
_entity_poly.type
_entity_poly.pdbx_seq_one_letter_code
_entity_poly.pdbx_strand_id
1 'polypeptide(L)'
;MRSSALVTLALLLAPLPAFAQTAVPGGADPDARRDIIVTGVVETSERDVLQGTSVISGEELTRNLRPTIGETLARQPGVSATSFGPSASRPILRGFQGERIRVLTDGIGSIDVSNTSVDHAVIIDPLLAERVEVLRGPSALLFGSSAVGGVVNVIDTRIPRTVPTDGFRLNAIANYGSAANERSGGAAGDVAVGEHLVLHADGSYLKSDDLRTGKGYLLSPAARSAALSQVGLPQPGTDEPIDFAASAALRNRLPNSAAETWTAGAGASIITDTGNLGVSYSHYDSLYGV
;
A
#
# COMPACT_ATOMS: atom_id res chain seq x y z
N MET A 1 -52.72 75.47 26.88
CA MET A 1 -51.29 75.44 26.53
C MET A 1 -51.14 74.45 25.39
N ARG A 2 -50.85 74.98 24.20
CA ARG A 2 -51.24 74.41 22.91
C ARG A 2 -50.04 73.78 22.20
N SER A 3 -50.25 72.55 21.77
CA SER A 3 -49.46 71.80 20.79
C SER A 3 -49.59 72.42 19.39
N SER A 4 -48.51 72.47 18.61
CA SER A 4 -48.46 72.68 17.15
C SER A 4 -47.01 72.50 16.68
N ALA A 5 -46.65 71.99 15.52
CA ALA A 5 -47.28 71.15 14.50
C ALA A 5 -46.14 70.86 13.49
N LEU A 6 -46.17 69.68 12.86
CA LEU A 6 -45.30 69.26 11.78
C LEU A 6 -45.36 70.23 10.58
N VAL A 7 -44.24 70.35 9.84
CA VAL A 7 -44.26 70.51 8.38
C VAL A 7 -43.19 69.61 7.77
N THR A 8 -43.68 68.61 7.05
CA THR A 8 -42.94 67.68 6.18
C THR A 8 -42.79 68.33 4.81
N LEU A 9 -41.57 68.43 4.28
CA LEU A 9 -41.31 68.87 2.89
C LEU A 9 -40.74 67.68 2.10
N ALA A 10 -41.56 67.13 1.21
CA ALA A 10 -41.18 66.11 0.24
C ALA A 10 -40.56 66.78 -0.99
N LEU A 11 -39.30 66.44 -1.33
CA LEU A 11 -38.64 66.89 -2.54
C LEU A 11 -38.59 65.75 -3.58
N LEU A 12 -39.09 66.04 -4.78
CA LEU A 12 -39.18 65.14 -5.92
C LEU A 12 -37.79 64.71 -6.43
N LEU A 13 -37.72 63.43 -6.79
CA LEU A 13 -36.59 62.71 -7.38
C LEU A 13 -36.53 62.98 -8.90
N ALA A 14 -35.39 63.47 -9.42
CA ALA A 14 -35.06 63.47 -10.84
C ALA A 14 -33.94 62.45 -11.12
N PRO A 15 -34.01 61.62 -12.17
CA PRO A 15 -33.00 60.60 -12.45
C PRO A 15 -31.72 61.25 -13.02
N LEU A 16 -30.60 61.09 -12.33
CA LEU A 16 -29.27 61.47 -12.82
C LEU A 16 -28.69 60.35 -13.70
N PRO A 17 -27.95 60.70 -14.78
CA PRO A 17 -27.34 59.72 -15.66
C PRO A 17 -26.25 58.93 -14.93
N ALA A 18 -26.24 57.61 -15.13
CA ALA A 18 -25.24 56.71 -14.57
C ALA A 18 -23.87 56.95 -15.21
N PHE A 19 -22.96 57.57 -14.46
CA PHE A 19 -21.55 57.58 -14.79
C PHE A 19 -20.94 56.25 -14.33
N ALA A 20 -20.34 55.52 -15.28
CA ALA A 20 -19.60 54.29 -15.00
C ALA A 20 -18.47 54.56 -14.00
N GLN A 21 -18.49 53.85 -12.88
CA GLN A 21 -17.47 53.93 -11.85
C GLN A 21 -16.29 53.06 -12.27
N THR A 22 -15.17 53.69 -12.64
CA THR A 22 -13.88 53.03 -12.83
C THR A 22 -13.46 52.42 -11.50
N ALA A 23 -13.46 51.08 -11.43
CA ALA A 23 -12.97 50.35 -10.28
C ALA A 23 -11.47 50.65 -10.09
N VAL A 24 -11.14 51.14 -8.90
CA VAL A 24 -9.76 51.29 -8.42
C VAL A 24 -9.16 49.90 -8.27
N PRO A 25 -8.01 49.58 -8.90
CA PRO A 25 -7.33 48.32 -8.63
C PRO A 25 -6.86 48.33 -7.19
N GLY A 26 -7.42 47.45 -6.36
CA GLY A 26 -6.92 47.19 -5.02
C GLY A 26 -5.48 46.69 -5.12
N GLY A 27 -4.56 47.41 -4.48
CA GLY A 27 -3.16 47.02 -4.36
C GLY A 27 -3.07 45.66 -3.68
N ALA A 28 -2.57 44.68 -4.43
CA ALA A 28 -2.14 43.40 -3.87
C ALA A 28 -0.87 43.65 -3.06
N ASP A 29 -0.94 43.32 -1.77
CA ASP A 29 0.20 43.19 -0.87
C ASP A 29 1.18 42.13 -1.45
N PRO A 30 2.43 42.48 -1.81
CA PRO A 30 3.37 41.56 -2.42
C PRO A 30 4.00 40.54 -1.45
N ASP A 31 3.73 40.61 -0.13
CA ASP A 31 4.43 39.79 0.86
C ASP A 31 3.57 38.77 1.62
N ALA A 32 2.40 38.40 1.07
CA ALA A 32 1.78 37.11 1.41
C ALA A 32 2.51 35.97 0.68
N ARG A 33 3.81 35.79 0.95
CA ARG A 33 4.54 34.56 0.63
C ARG A 33 3.86 33.44 1.41
N ARG A 34 2.95 32.75 0.73
CA ARG A 34 2.55 31.40 1.13
C ARG A 34 3.84 30.60 1.19
N ASP A 35 4.17 30.08 2.36
CA ASP A 35 5.15 29.01 2.49
C ASP A 35 4.68 27.87 1.58
N ILE A 36 5.27 27.79 0.39
CA ILE A 36 5.19 26.60 -0.45
C ILE A 36 6.32 25.72 0.03
N ILE A 37 5.97 24.81 0.94
CA ILE A 37 6.85 23.69 1.29
C ILE A 37 6.91 22.81 0.03
N VAL A 38 8.02 22.93 -0.71
CA VAL A 38 8.35 22.01 -1.80
C VAL A 38 8.85 20.71 -1.18
N THR A 39 7.93 19.78 -0.91
CA THR A 39 8.29 18.39 -0.67
C THR A 39 8.52 17.71 -2.02
N GLY A 40 9.79 17.60 -2.42
CA GLY A 40 10.36 16.64 -3.39
C GLY A 40 9.59 16.40 -4.69
N VAL A 41 10.20 16.76 -5.83
CA VAL A 41 9.75 16.30 -7.16
C VAL A 41 9.95 14.78 -7.22
N VAL A 42 8.89 14.02 -6.96
CA VAL A 42 8.70 12.70 -7.57
C VAL A 42 8.18 13.00 -8.98
N GLU A 43 8.82 12.49 -10.03
CA GLU A 43 8.26 12.56 -11.38
C GLU A 43 6.95 11.76 -11.40
N THR A 44 5.85 12.45 -11.07
CA THR A 44 4.50 11.92 -11.20
C THR A 44 3.98 12.48 -12.51
N SER A 45 3.61 11.63 -13.47
CA SER A 45 3.08 12.15 -14.73
C SER A 45 1.79 12.93 -14.44
N GLU A 46 1.51 14.00 -15.19
CA GLU A 46 0.24 14.74 -15.04
C GLU A 46 -0.98 13.81 -15.17
N ARG A 47 -0.82 12.70 -15.92
CA ARG A 47 -1.84 11.66 -16.06
C ARG A 47 -2.06 10.88 -14.77
N ASP A 48 -1.01 10.55 -14.02
CA ASP A 48 -1.12 9.81 -12.76
C ASP A 48 -1.83 10.63 -11.68
N VAL A 49 -1.52 11.93 -11.62
CA VAL A 49 -2.18 12.89 -10.71
C VAL A 49 -3.67 12.99 -11.02
N LEU A 50 -4.05 13.08 -12.30
CA LEU A 50 -5.45 13.16 -12.73
C LEU A 50 -6.20 11.83 -12.59
N GLN A 51 -5.50 10.69 -12.61
CA GLN A 51 -6.08 9.35 -12.52
C GLN A 51 -6.12 8.78 -11.10
N GLY A 52 -5.59 9.48 -10.10
CA GLY A 52 -5.52 9.01 -8.71
C GLY A 52 -4.53 7.85 -8.51
N THR A 53 -3.55 7.72 -9.41
CA THR A 53 -2.53 6.67 -9.40
C THR A 53 -1.33 7.11 -8.57
N SER A 54 -0.79 6.22 -7.75
CA SER A 54 0.53 6.41 -7.14
C SER A 54 1.42 5.21 -7.46
N VAL A 55 2.66 5.50 -7.83
CA VAL A 55 3.67 4.50 -8.18
C VAL A 55 4.81 4.57 -7.17
N ILE A 56 5.23 3.41 -6.67
CA ILE A 56 6.29 3.27 -5.68
C ILE A 56 7.35 2.37 -6.30
N SER A 57 8.57 2.87 -6.44
CA SER A 57 9.66 2.16 -7.12
C SER A 57 11.03 2.55 -6.54
N GLY A 58 12.09 1.89 -6.99
CA GLY A 58 13.47 2.24 -6.67
C GLY A 58 13.75 2.33 -5.17
N GLU A 59 14.37 3.43 -4.74
CA GLU A 59 14.74 3.66 -3.34
C GLU A 59 13.51 3.86 -2.44
N GLU A 60 12.40 4.36 -2.96
CA GLU A 60 11.17 4.50 -2.17
C GLU A 60 10.60 3.13 -1.83
N LEU A 61 10.48 2.25 -2.82
CA LEU A 61 10.04 0.87 -2.58
C LEU A 61 11.00 0.18 -1.61
N THR A 62 12.31 0.26 -1.87
CA THR A 62 13.36 -0.36 -1.05
C THR A 62 13.28 0.05 0.42
N ARG A 63 13.04 1.35 0.73
CA ARG A 63 12.91 1.84 2.11
C ARG A 63 11.64 1.36 2.80
N ASN A 64 10.57 1.14 2.03
CA ASN A 64 9.27 0.75 2.55
C ASN A 64 9.05 -0.77 2.56
N LEU A 65 9.94 -1.56 1.97
CA LEU A 65 9.83 -3.03 1.92
C LEU A 65 9.56 -3.63 3.29
N ARG A 66 8.52 -4.44 3.36
CA ARG A 66 8.11 -5.27 4.49
C ARG A 66 7.83 -6.69 4.00
N PRO A 67 7.72 -7.68 4.90
CA PRO A 67 7.46 -9.08 4.51
C PRO A 67 6.21 -9.27 3.64
N THR A 68 5.25 -8.35 3.72
CA THR A 68 3.97 -8.43 3.04
C THR A 68 3.69 -7.18 2.20
N ILE A 69 2.91 -7.33 1.14
CA ILE A 69 2.53 -6.21 0.27
C ILE A 69 1.66 -5.18 0.99
N GLY A 70 0.77 -5.61 1.89
CA GLY A 70 -0.06 -4.71 2.70
C GLY A 70 0.79 -3.75 3.55
N GLU A 71 1.71 -4.30 4.34
CA GLU A 71 2.61 -3.50 5.19
C GLU A 71 3.59 -2.65 4.37
N THR A 72 4.06 -3.16 3.22
CA THR A 72 4.93 -2.39 2.31
C THR A 72 4.25 -1.10 1.84
N LEU A 73 2.93 -1.14 1.65
CA LEU A 73 2.14 0.00 1.19
C LEU A 73 1.50 0.83 2.31
N ALA A 74 1.50 0.35 3.56
CA ALA A 74 0.76 0.97 4.67
C ALA A 74 1.21 2.40 5.02
N ARG A 75 2.36 2.85 4.52
CA ARG A 75 2.85 4.23 4.70
C ARG A 75 2.39 5.20 3.60
N GLN A 76 1.70 4.69 2.60
CA GLN A 76 1.24 5.49 1.48
C GLN A 76 -0.07 6.21 1.82
N PRO A 77 -0.26 7.46 1.36
CA PRO A 77 -1.48 8.21 1.66
C PRO A 77 -2.75 7.45 1.26
N GLY A 78 -3.67 7.31 2.22
CA GLY A 78 -4.94 6.63 2.04
C GLY A 78 -4.85 5.11 1.92
N VAL A 79 -3.69 4.52 2.24
CA VAL A 79 -3.45 3.08 2.32
C VAL A 79 -3.22 2.70 3.78
N SER A 80 -3.87 1.63 4.21
CA SER A 80 -3.54 0.90 5.44
C SER A 80 -3.44 -0.59 5.12
N ALA A 81 -3.23 -1.43 6.11
CA ALA A 81 -3.14 -2.88 5.92
C ALA A 81 -4.07 -3.63 6.88
N THR A 82 -4.59 -4.77 6.45
CA THR A 82 -5.09 -5.78 7.39
C THR A 82 -3.90 -6.37 8.16
N SER A 83 -4.15 -6.99 9.30
CA SER A 83 -3.07 -7.65 10.04
C SER A 83 -3.54 -9.00 10.55
N PHE A 84 -2.73 -10.04 10.28
CA PHE A 84 -2.81 -11.34 10.91
C PHE A 84 -1.37 -11.79 11.23
N GLY A 85 -0.80 -11.15 12.26
CA GLY A 85 0.63 -11.26 12.53
C GLY A 85 1.49 -10.50 11.50
N PRO A 86 2.81 -10.72 11.50
CA PRO A 86 3.75 -10.01 10.64
C PRO A 86 3.78 -10.51 9.18
N SER A 87 3.21 -11.69 8.91
CA SER A 87 3.42 -12.44 7.66
C SER A 87 2.20 -12.52 6.76
N ALA A 88 1.03 -12.10 7.25
CA ALA A 88 -0.19 -12.01 6.46
C ALA A 88 -0.84 -10.63 6.62
N SER A 89 -0.91 -9.90 5.50
CA SER A 89 -1.56 -8.59 5.42
C SER A 89 -1.98 -8.28 4.00
N ARG A 90 -3.08 -7.55 3.84
CA ARG A 90 -3.59 -7.07 2.56
C ARG A 90 -3.73 -5.55 2.58
N PRO A 91 -3.52 -4.87 1.45
CA PRO A 91 -3.76 -3.44 1.35
C PRO A 91 -5.24 -3.12 1.58
N ILE A 92 -5.48 -2.07 2.35
CA ILE A 92 -6.78 -1.42 2.56
C ILE A 92 -6.68 -0.05 1.91
N LEU A 93 -7.59 0.25 0.98
CA LEU A 93 -7.60 1.50 0.21
C LEU A 93 -8.84 2.30 0.61
N ARG A 94 -8.64 3.47 1.25
CA ARG A 94 -9.74 4.34 1.70
C ARG A 94 -10.81 3.63 2.54
N GLY A 95 -10.39 2.65 3.35
CA GLY A 95 -11.27 1.84 4.19
C GLY A 95 -11.95 0.64 3.49
N PHE A 96 -11.77 0.48 2.17
CA PHE A 96 -12.19 -0.73 1.48
C PHE A 96 -11.19 -1.87 1.73
N GLN A 97 -11.69 -3.11 1.79
CA GLN A 97 -10.92 -4.33 2.01
C GLN A 97 -11.63 -5.53 1.34
N GLY A 98 -10.99 -6.70 1.35
CA GLY A 98 -11.58 -7.94 0.85
C GLY A 98 -11.64 -7.96 -0.68
N GLU A 99 -12.76 -8.43 -1.22
CA GLU A 99 -13.07 -8.47 -2.66
C GLU A 99 -13.15 -7.09 -3.33
N ARG A 100 -13.20 -6.00 -2.56
CA ARG A 100 -13.37 -4.64 -3.07
C ARG A 100 -12.06 -4.04 -3.60
N ILE A 101 -10.94 -4.72 -3.37
CA ILE A 101 -9.62 -4.32 -3.84
C ILE A 101 -9.04 -5.49 -4.61
N ARG A 102 -8.55 -5.21 -5.82
CA ARG A 102 -7.80 -6.19 -6.59
C ARG A 102 -6.32 -6.05 -6.29
N VAL A 103 -5.67 -7.17 -5.98
CA VAL A 103 -4.23 -7.25 -5.89
C VAL A 103 -3.75 -8.09 -7.07
N LEU A 104 -2.82 -7.54 -7.84
CA LEU A 104 -2.39 -8.07 -9.13
C LEU A 104 -0.88 -8.22 -9.16
N THR A 105 -0.42 -9.16 -9.98
CA THR A 105 0.97 -9.27 -10.44
C THR A 105 0.96 -9.09 -11.95
N ASP A 106 1.68 -8.10 -12.47
CA ASP A 106 1.73 -7.76 -13.90
C ASP A 106 0.34 -7.64 -14.57
N GLY A 107 -0.62 -7.04 -13.86
CA GLY A 107 -1.99 -6.86 -14.32
C GLY A 107 -2.88 -8.11 -14.23
N ILE A 108 -2.33 -9.26 -13.83
CA ILE A 108 -3.08 -10.51 -13.60
C ILE A 108 -3.46 -10.59 -12.13
N GLY A 109 -4.72 -10.86 -11.83
CA GLY A 109 -5.18 -11.01 -10.44
C GLY A 109 -4.45 -12.11 -9.70
N SER A 110 -4.03 -11.84 -8.47
CA SER A 110 -3.51 -12.88 -7.58
C SER A 110 -4.57 -13.97 -7.43
N ILE A 111 -4.21 -15.21 -7.77
CA ILE A 111 -5.09 -16.38 -7.69
C ILE A 111 -4.90 -17.02 -6.32
N ASP A 112 -5.23 -16.24 -5.29
CA ASP A 112 -5.11 -16.64 -3.88
C ASP A 112 -6.46 -16.57 -3.16
N VAL A 113 -6.47 -16.96 -1.89
CA VAL A 113 -7.65 -16.93 -1.00
C VAL A 113 -7.56 -15.85 0.08
N SER A 114 -6.59 -14.92 -0.04
CA SER A 114 -6.40 -13.79 0.88
C SER A 114 -7.63 -12.87 0.92
N ASN A 115 -8.45 -12.90 -0.14
CA ASN A 115 -9.73 -12.21 -0.21
C ASN A 115 -10.81 -12.73 0.74
N THR A 116 -10.73 -14.00 1.12
CA THR A 116 -11.73 -14.70 1.93
C THR A 116 -11.48 -14.48 3.42
N SER A 117 -10.21 -14.50 3.84
CA SER A 117 -9.83 -14.27 5.23
C SER A 117 -8.45 -13.62 5.33
N VAL A 118 -8.26 -12.84 6.39
CA VAL A 118 -7.03 -12.06 6.63
C VAL A 118 -5.85 -12.91 7.08
N ASP A 119 -6.10 -14.16 7.46
CA ASP A 119 -5.10 -15.16 7.82
C ASP A 119 -4.38 -15.76 6.61
N HIS A 120 -4.89 -15.57 5.39
CA HIS A 120 -4.19 -15.98 4.18
C HIS A 120 -3.38 -14.81 3.62
N ALA A 121 -2.06 -15.00 3.54
CA ALA A 121 -1.16 -14.05 2.90
C ALA A 121 -1.48 -13.89 1.41
N VAL A 122 -1.21 -12.69 0.87
CA VAL A 122 -1.24 -12.47 -0.58
C VAL A 122 -0.06 -13.21 -1.20
N ILE A 123 -0.28 -13.94 -2.31
CA ILE A 123 0.78 -14.67 -3.03
C ILE A 123 1.58 -13.69 -3.91
N ILE A 124 2.23 -12.72 -3.26
CA ILE A 124 3.11 -11.73 -3.87
C ILE A 124 4.28 -11.52 -2.93
N ASP A 125 5.49 -11.62 -3.47
CA ASP A 125 6.71 -11.26 -2.77
C ASP A 125 7.16 -9.83 -3.12
N PRO A 126 7.09 -8.87 -2.17
CA PRO A 126 7.54 -7.51 -2.39
C PRO A 126 9.04 -7.40 -2.70
N LEU A 127 9.89 -8.34 -2.25
CA LEU A 127 11.35 -8.30 -2.47
C LEU A 127 11.73 -8.38 -3.94
N LEU A 128 10.85 -8.95 -4.76
CA LEU A 128 11.06 -9.19 -6.19
C LEU A 128 10.27 -8.21 -7.07
N ALA A 129 9.61 -7.23 -6.46
CA ALA A 129 8.90 -6.17 -7.16
C ALA A 129 9.86 -5.12 -7.70
N GLU A 130 9.70 -4.76 -8.98
CA GLU A 130 10.36 -3.60 -9.57
C GLU A 130 9.66 -2.30 -9.13
N ARG A 131 8.32 -2.32 -9.16
CA ARG A 131 7.47 -1.23 -8.70
C ARG A 131 6.10 -1.73 -8.30
N VAL A 132 5.39 -0.90 -7.54
CA VAL A 132 4.00 -1.13 -7.17
C VAL A 132 3.16 0.07 -7.57
N GLU A 133 2.07 -0.19 -8.27
CA GLU A 133 1.12 0.79 -8.75
C GLU A 133 -0.18 0.67 -7.93
N VAL A 134 -0.62 1.78 -7.34
CA VAL A 134 -1.88 1.85 -6.60
C VAL A 134 -2.84 2.75 -7.36
N LEU A 135 -3.84 2.15 -7.99
CA LEU A 135 -4.85 2.85 -8.79
C LEU A 135 -6.10 3.07 -7.95
N ARG A 136 -6.54 4.33 -7.87
CA ARG A 136 -7.69 4.73 -7.08
C ARG A 136 -8.72 5.40 -7.98
N GLY A 137 -9.98 4.97 -7.92
CA GLY A 137 -11.06 5.59 -8.68
C GLY A 137 -11.24 5.02 -10.09
N PRO A 138 -11.60 5.81 -11.11
CA PRO A 138 -12.05 5.29 -12.41
C PRO A 138 -11.05 4.40 -13.15
N SER A 139 -9.74 4.61 -12.96
CA SER A 139 -8.67 3.78 -13.55
C SER A 139 -8.73 2.33 -13.08
N ALA A 140 -9.26 2.07 -11.88
CA ALA A 140 -9.48 0.73 -11.34
C ALA A 140 -10.51 -0.09 -12.15
N LEU A 141 -11.42 0.57 -12.89
CA LEU A 141 -12.46 -0.10 -13.68
C LEU A 141 -11.88 -0.94 -14.82
N LEU A 142 -10.66 -0.65 -15.27
CA LEU A 142 -9.95 -1.46 -16.27
C LEU A 142 -9.70 -2.90 -15.78
N PHE A 143 -9.67 -3.11 -14.46
CA PHE A 143 -9.37 -4.38 -13.83
C PHE A 143 -10.63 -5.08 -13.27
N GLY A 144 -11.81 -4.59 -13.66
CA GLY A 144 -13.09 -5.24 -13.40
C GLY A 144 -13.93 -4.63 -12.26
N SER A 145 -15.15 -5.13 -12.14
CA SER A 145 -16.20 -4.57 -11.27
C SER A 145 -15.91 -4.69 -9.77
N SER A 146 -15.05 -5.63 -9.35
CA SER A 146 -14.69 -5.79 -7.94
C SER A 146 -13.61 -4.80 -7.46
N ALA A 147 -13.10 -3.92 -8.32
CA ALA A 147 -12.06 -2.94 -7.96
C ALA A 147 -12.62 -1.60 -7.42
N VAL A 148 -13.80 -1.61 -6.78
CA VAL A 148 -14.47 -0.38 -6.30
C VAL A 148 -13.61 0.42 -5.31
N GLY A 149 -12.80 -0.27 -4.50
CA GLY A 149 -11.84 0.34 -3.58
C GLY A 149 -10.50 0.70 -4.23
N GLY A 150 -10.21 0.11 -5.39
CA GLY A 150 -8.98 0.34 -6.15
C GLY A 150 -8.26 -0.95 -6.52
N VAL A 151 -7.06 -0.76 -7.08
CA VAL A 151 -6.17 -1.83 -7.54
C VAL A 151 -4.78 -1.59 -6.98
N VAL A 152 -4.14 -2.65 -6.53
CA VAL A 152 -2.72 -2.71 -6.24
C VAL A 152 -2.09 -3.66 -7.25
N ASN A 153 -1.27 -3.13 -8.15
CA ASN A 153 -0.61 -3.88 -9.19
C ASN A 153 0.89 -3.91 -8.92
N VAL A 154 1.41 -5.09 -8.62
CA VAL A 154 2.84 -5.31 -8.39
C VAL A 154 3.46 -5.73 -9.71
N ILE A 155 4.45 -4.97 -10.15
CA ILE A 155 5.17 -5.23 -11.39
C ILE A 155 6.50 -5.88 -11.04
N ASP A 156 6.74 -7.07 -11.55
CA ASP A 156 7.99 -7.80 -11.39
C ASP A 156 8.86 -7.71 -12.65
N THR A 157 10.05 -8.32 -12.61
CA THR A 157 10.99 -8.37 -13.73
C THR A 157 11.00 -9.68 -14.51
N ARG A 158 10.12 -10.63 -14.19
CA ARG A 158 10.12 -12.00 -14.74
C ARG A 158 9.78 -12.07 -16.22
N ILE A 159 9.08 -11.06 -16.72
CA ILE A 159 8.91 -10.82 -18.15
C ILE A 159 9.77 -9.60 -18.50
N PRO A 160 11.01 -9.79 -19.00
CA PRO A 160 11.87 -8.65 -19.32
C PRO A 160 11.26 -7.76 -20.39
N ARG A 161 11.35 -6.45 -20.18
CA ARG A 161 10.77 -5.43 -21.06
C ARG A 161 11.80 -4.69 -21.91
N THR A 162 13.08 -4.83 -21.56
CA THR A 162 14.21 -4.22 -22.29
C THR A 162 15.36 -5.21 -22.39
N VAL A 163 16.16 -5.08 -23.44
CA VAL A 163 17.42 -5.81 -23.59
C VAL A 163 18.48 -5.11 -22.73
N PRO A 164 19.16 -5.80 -21.79
CA PRO A 164 20.23 -5.19 -20.99
C PRO A 164 21.36 -4.65 -21.87
N THR A 165 21.79 -3.42 -21.63
CA THR A 165 22.77 -2.71 -22.47
C THR A 165 24.14 -3.41 -22.51
N ASP A 166 24.57 -3.96 -21.36
CA ASP A 166 25.83 -4.70 -21.22
C ASP A 166 25.65 -6.21 -21.44
N GLY A 167 24.51 -6.63 -22.00
CA GLY A 167 24.15 -8.03 -22.21
C GLY A 167 23.67 -8.77 -20.95
N PHE A 168 23.78 -8.17 -19.77
CA PHE A 168 23.20 -8.70 -18.53
C PHE A 168 22.75 -7.57 -17.59
N ARG A 169 21.86 -7.90 -16.65
CA ARG A 169 21.45 -7.03 -15.54
C ARG A 169 21.33 -7.87 -14.28
N LEU A 170 21.83 -7.38 -13.16
CA LEU A 170 21.75 -8.07 -11.86
C LEU A 170 21.30 -7.09 -10.79
N ASN A 171 20.30 -7.49 -10.02
CA ASN A 171 19.81 -6.77 -8.86
C ASN A 171 19.82 -7.71 -7.65
N ALA A 172 20.19 -7.20 -6.49
CA ALA A 172 20.13 -7.94 -5.24
C ALA A 172 19.80 -7.02 -4.07
N ILE A 173 19.09 -7.57 -3.10
CA ILE A 173 18.72 -6.89 -1.85
C ILE A 173 18.87 -7.84 -0.67
N ALA A 174 19.26 -7.30 0.47
CA ALA A 174 19.28 -8.00 1.74
C ALA A 174 18.78 -7.07 2.86
N ASN A 175 17.98 -7.62 3.77
CA ASN A 175 17.40 -6.91 4.90
C ASN A 175 17.60 -7.73 6.19
N TYR A 176 17.72 -6.99 7.30
CA TYR A 176 17.79 -7.56 8.64
C TYR A 176 16.85 -6.81 9.59
N GLY A 177 15.93 -7.54 10.21
CA GLY A 177 14.93 -7.00 11.12
C GLY A 177 15.13 -7.48 12.56
N SER A 178 15.64 -6.63 13.43
CA SER A 178 15.96 -7.04 14.81
C SER A 178 14.76 -7.43 15.67
N ALA A 179 13.54 -6.98 15.34
CA ALA A 179 12.34 -7.25 16.12
C ALA A 179 11.95 -8.74 16.13
N ALA A 180 12.22 -9.44 15.03
CA ALA A 180 11.90 -10.85 14.84
C ALA A 180 13.14 -11.66 14.40
N ASN A 181 14.36 -11.12 14.57
CA ASN A 181 15.59 -11.67 13.96
C ASN A 181 15.43 -11.97 12.46
N GLU A 182 14.63 -11.18 11.77
CA GLU A 182 14.30 -11.39 10.36
C GLU A 182 15.56 -11.28 9.52
N ARG A 183 15.73 -12.25 8.62
CA ARG A 183 16.74 -12.25 7.57
C ARG A 183 16.01 -12.46 6.27
N SER A 184 16.07 -11.47 5.40
CA SER A 184 15.44 -11.57 4.10
C SER A 184 16.35 -11.06 3.00
N GLY A 185 16.18 -11.56 1.80
CA GLY A 185 16.94 -11.12 0.65
C GLY A 185 16.41 -11.73 -0.63
N GLY A 186 16.74 -11.10 -1.73
CA GLY A 186 16.34 -11.55 -3.05
C GLY A 186 17.36 -11.10 -4.08
N ALA A 187 17.41 -11.84 -5.17
CA ALA A 187 18.21 -11.48 -6.33
C ALA A 187 17.43 -11.80 -7.60
N ALA A 188 17.66 -11.00 -8.62
CA ALA A 188 17.06 -11.17 -9.94
C ALA A 188 18.11 -10.83 -11.00
N GLY A 189 18.09 -11.58 -12.10
CA GLY A 189 19.05 -11.42 -13.17
C GLY A 189 18.43 -11.59 -14.55
N ASP A 190 18.87 -10.75 -15.48
CA ASP A 190 18.58 -10.87 -16.91
C ASP A 190 19.86 -11.16 -17.69
N VAL A 191 19.75 -11.97 -18.74
CA VAL A 191 20.82 -12.20 -19.72
C VAL A 191 20.25 -12.10 -21.13
N ALA A 192 20.87 -11.26 -21.97
CA ALA A 192 20.59 -11.18 -23.38
C ALA A 192 21.20 -12.38 -24.12
N VAL A 193 20.38 -13.07 -24.92
CA VAL A 193 20.76 -14.19 -25.78
C VAL A 193 20.55 -13.75 -27.23
N GLY A 194 21.57 -13.12 -27.80
CA GLY A 194 21.44 -12.44 -29.10
C GLY A 194 20.79 -11.07 -28.97
N GLU A 195 20.17 -10.58 -30.05
CA GLU A 195 19.68 -9.20 -30.13
C GLU A 195 18.30 -9.00 -29.48
N HIS A 196 17.46 -10.04 -29.47
CA HIS A 196 16.05 -9.90 -29.12
C HIS A 196 15.58 -10.80 -27.98
N LEU A 197 16.28 -11.89 -27.65
CA LEU A 197 15.86 -12.81 -26.60
C LEU A 197 16.52 -12.42 -25.28
N VAL A 198 15.73 -12.29 -24.21
CA VAL A 198 16.22 -12.07 -22.85
C VAL A 198 15.69 -13.18 -21.96
N LEU A 199 16.58 -13.80 -21.19
CA LEU A 199 16.25 -14.78 -20.17
C LEU A 199 16.30 -14.12 -18.79
N HIS A 200 15.39 -14.53 -17.90
CA HIS A 200 15.26 -14.06 -16.53
C HIS A 200 15.35 -15.21 -15.54
N ALA A 201 16.00 -14.97 -14.40
CA ALA A 201 15.87 -15.82 -13.21
C ALA A 201 15.90 -14.96 -11.95
N ASP A 202 15.06 -15.30 -10.99
CA ASP A 202 14.97 -14.63 -9.70
C ASP A 202 14.71 -15.61 -8.56
N GLY A 203 15.04 -15.16 -7.36
CA GLY A 203 14.65 -15.85 -6.15
C GLY A 203 14.82 -15.00 -4.92
N SER A 204 14.09 -15.37 -3.88
CA SER A 204 14.10 -14.71 -2.60
C SER A 204 13.96 -15.72 -1.47
N TYR A 205 14.40 -15.29 -0.30
CA TYR A 205 14.24 -16.02 0.94
C TYR A 205 14.00 -15.04 2.07
N LEU A 206 13.05 -15.35 2.94
CA LEU A 206 12.76 -14.62 4.16
C LEU A 206 12.59 -15.64 5.29
N LYS A 207 13.26 -15.39 6.42
CA LYS A 207 13.08 -16.15 7.65
C LYS A 207 13.01 -15.22 8.84
N SER A 208 12.03 -15.41 9.72
CA SER A 208 11.86 -14.68 10.97
C SER A 208 11.47 -15.62 12.11
N ASP A 209 11.89 -15.25 13.32
CA ASP A 209 11.43 -15.85 14.56
C ASP A 209 10.16 -15.14 15.07
N ASP A 210 9.64 -15.60 16.21
CA ASP A 210 8.54 -14.92 16.89
C ASP A 210 8.87 -13.46 17.23
N LEU A 211 7.96 -12.57 16.81
CA LEU A 211 8.06 -11.12 16.95
C LEU A 211 8.15 -10.72 18.42
N ARG A 212 9.20 -9.96 18.76
CA ARG A 212 9.36 -9.38 20.09
C ARG A 212 8.47 -8.15 20.24
N THR A 213 7.58 -8.18 21.22
CA THR A 213 6.59 -7.10 21.50
C THR A 213 7.08 -6.09 22.55
N GLY A 214 8.24 -6.32 23.15
CA GLY A 214 8.81 -5.48 24.22
C GLY A 214 8.54 -6.07 25.61
N LYS A 215 9.07 -5.42 26.67
CA LYS A 215 8.89 -5.92 28.04
C LYS A 215 7.44 -5.70 28.49
N GLY A 216 6.72 -6.78 28.79
CA GLY A 216 5.34 -6.66 29.27
C GLY A 216 4.47 -7.85 28.89
N TYR A 217 3.20 -7.77 29.29
CA TYR A 217 2.15 -8.67 28.80
C TYR A 217 1.73 -8.25 27.40
N LEU A 218 1.37 -9.23 26.57
CA LEU A 218 0.81 -8.95 25.24
C LEU A 218 -0.59 -8.32 25.34
N LEU A 219 -1.41 -8.82 26.25
CA LEU A 219 -2.72 -8.27 26.51
C LEU A 219 -2.61 -6.98 27.33
N SER A 220 -3.42 -5.98 26.96
CA SER A 220 -3.64 -4.78 27.79
C SER A 220 -4.16 -5.18 29.17
N PRO A 221 -3.98 -4.36 30.22
CA PRO A 221 -4.46 -4.69 31.56
C PRO A 221 -5.94 -5.10 31.61
N ALA A 222 -6.79 -4.40 30.85
CA ALA A 222 -8.23 -4.69 30.76
C ALA A 222 -8.50 -6.01 30.01
N ALA A 223 -7.86 -6.24 28.86
CA ALA A 223 -8.01 -7.50 28.12
C ALA A 223 -7.49 -8.70 28.92
N ARG A 224 -6.39 -8.51 29.66
CA ARG A 224 -5.82 -9.52 30.54
C ARG A 224 -6.73 -9.84 31.71
N SER A 225 -7.33 -8.84 32.37
CA SER A 225 -8.31 -9.09 33.44
C SER A 225 -9.54 -9.82 32.92
N ALA A 226 -10.00 -9.48 31.71
CA ALA A 226 -11.12 -10.16 31.07
C ALA A 226 -10.80 -11.63 30.77
N ALA A 227 -9.61 -11.92 30.22
CA ALA A 227 -9.15 -13.29 30.01
C ALA A 227 -9.08 -14.07 31.34
N LEU A 228 -8.50 -13.49 32.39
CA LEU A 228 -8.40 -14.14 33.70
C LEU A 228 -9.77 -14.42 34.33
N SER A 229 -10.80 -13.59 34.08
CA SER A 229 -12.15 -13.87 34.57
C SER A 229 -12.85 -15.05 33.87
N GLN A 230 -12.35 -15.51 32.73
CA GLN A 230 -12.88 -16.68 32.01
C GLN A 230 -12.22 -17.99 32.44
N VAL A 231 -11.14 -17.92 33.22
CA VAL A 231 -10.40 -19.11 33.65
C VAL A 231 -11.28 -20.00 34.54
N GLY A 232 -11.45 -21.25 34.12
CA GLY A 232 -12.28 -22.24 34.84
C GLY A 232 -13.78 -22.16 34.57
N LEU A 233 -14.23 -21.24 33.71
CA LEU A 233 -15.63 -21.21 33.27
C LEU A 233 -15.88 -22.27 32.17
N PRO A 234 -17.08 -22.89 32.14
CA PRO A 234 -17.45 -23.80 31.07
C PRO A 234 -17.43 -23.09 29.69
N GLN A 235 -16.85 -23.74 28.69
CA GLN A 235 -16.79 -23.29 27.30
C GLN A 235 -17.65 -24.21 26.43
N PRO A 236 -18.98 -23.99 26.37
CA PRO A 236 -19.89 -24.88 25.62
C PRO A 236 -19.71 -24.69 24.11
N GLY A 237 -19.66 -25.81 23.37
CA GLY A 237 -19.64 -25.80 21.90
C GLY A 237 -18.26 -25.60 21.27
N THR A 238 -17.17 -25.77 22.03
CA THR A 238 -15.80 -25.73 21.51
C THR A 238 -15.13 -27.09 21.69
N ASP A 239 -14.69 -27.70 20.58
CA ASP A 239 -13.96 -28.98 20.61
C ASP A 239 -12.54 -28.82 21.19
N GLU A 240 -11.98 -27.61 21.07
CA GLU A 240 -10.70 -27.23 21.64
C GLU A 240 -10.89 -26.03 22.59
N PRO A 241 -10.98 -26.25 23.91
CA PRO A 241 -11.25 -25.18 24.86
C PRO A 241 -10.07 -24.20 24.91
N ILE A 242 -10.38 -22.90 24.93
CA ILE A 242 -9.38 -21.83 24.95
C ILE A 242 -8.71 -21.79 26.32
N ASP A 243 -7.38 -21.86 26.36
CA ASP A 243 -6.62 -21.60 27.57
C ASP A 243 -6.46 -20.09 27.79
N PHE A 244 -7.45 -19.50 28.45
CA PHE A 244 -7.42 -18.09 28.83
C PHE A 244 -6.31 -17.75 29.83
N ALA A 245 -5.89 -18.70 30.65
CA ALA A 245 -4.80 -18.49 31.62
C ALA A 245 -3.46 -18.38 30.89
N ALA A 246 -3.19 -19.27 29.94
CA ALA A 246 -2.01 -19.20 29.07
C ALA A 246 -2.01 -17.93 28.23
N SER A 247 -3.14 -17.59 27.61
CA SER A 247 -3.30 -16.35 26.82
C SER A 247 -3.00 -15.09 27.65
N ALA A 248 -3.50 -15.03 28.89
CA ALA A 248 -3.23 -13.94 29.83
C ALA A 248 -1.79 -13.92 30.38
N ALA A 249 -1.06 -15.04 30.27
CA ALA A 249 0.32 -15.17 30.70
C ALA A 249 1.33 -14.80 29.60
N LEU A 250 0.91 -14.69 28.34
CA LEU A 250 1.78 -14.33 27.22
C LEU A 250 2.50 -12.99 27.45
N ARG A 251 3.82 -13.02 27.28
CA ARG A 251 4.71 -11.88 27.51
C ARG A 251 5.87 -11.88 26.52
N ASN A 252 6.39 -10.69 26.24
CA ASN A 252 7.64 -10.41 25.52
C ASN A 252 7.73 -10.82 24.04
N ARG A 253 7.05 -11.89 23.61
CA ARG A 253 7.00 -12.38 22.23
C ARG A 253 5.58 -12.74 21.83
N LEU A 254 5.26 -12.52 20.56
CA LEU A 254 4.05 -13.01 19.94
C LEU A 254 4.27 -14.46 19.48
N PRO A 255 3.63 -15.45 20.12
CA PRO A 255 3.76 -16.84 19.67
C PRO A 255 3.16 -17.00 18.27
N ASN A 256 3.65 -18.00 17.53
CA ASN A 256 3.18 -18.34 16.19
C ASN A 256 3.27 -17.15 15.23
N SER A 257 4.32 -16.36 15.32
CA SER A 257 4.55 -15.23 14.41
C SER A 257 5.84 -15.35 13.61
N ALA A 258 6.62 -16.40 13.86
CA ALA A 258 7.68 -16.83 12.96
C ALA A 258 7.15 -17.12 11.55
N ALA A 259 8.00 -16.89 10.55
CA ALA A 259 7.69 -17.23 9.17
C ALA A 259 8.94 -17.61 8.38
N GLU A 260 8.72 -18.43 7.37
CA GLU A 260 9.71 -18.82 6.38
C GLU A 260 9.04 -18.79 5.00
N THR A 261 9.54 -17.93 4.13
CA THR A 261 9.02 -17.74 2.78
C THR A 261 10.16 -17.84 1.79
N TRP A 262 9.92 -18.50 0.67
CA TRP A 262 10.85 -18.51 -0.44
C TRP A 262 10.11 -18.42 -1.77
N THR A 263 10.74 -17.72 -2.70
CA THR A 263 10.24 -17.60 -4.07
C THR A 263 11.34 -18.00 -5.02
N ALA A 264 10.99 -18.70 -6.09
CA ALA A 264 11.87 -18.96 -7.22
C ALA A 264 11.10 -18.67 -8.51
N GLY A 265 11.71 -17.93 -9.42
CA GLY A 265 11.10 -17.53 -10.68
C GLY A 265 12.05 -17.63 -11.85
N ALA A 266 11.47 -17.83 -13.03
CA ALA A 266 12.17 -17.80 -14.30
C ALA A 266 11.24 -17.25 -15.37
N GLY A 267 11.83 -16.65 -16.39
CA GLY A 267 11.06 -16.19 -17.54
C GLY A 267 11.93 -15.92 -18.74
N ALA A 268 11.26 -15.60 -19.84
CA ALA A 268 11.90 -15.24 -21.09
C ALA A 268 11.02 -14.26 -21.85
N SER A 269 11.65 -13.34 -22.57
CA SER A 269 10.96 -12.47 -23.51
C SER A 269 11.73 -12.29 -24.81
N ILE A 270 10.97 -12.15 -25.90
CA ILE A 270 11.44 -11.68 -27.18
C ILE A 270 11.06 -10.21 -27.27
N ILE A 271 12.04 -9.34 -27.48
CA ILE A 271 11.94 -7.88 -27.50
C ILE A 271 12.42 -7.40 -28.87
N THR A 272 11.56 -6.69 -29.58
CA THR A 272 11.84 -6.07 -30.87
C THR A 272 11.54 -4.57 -30.80
N ASP A 273 11.89 -3.83 -31.86
CA ASP A 273 11.59 -2.40 -31.97
C ASP A 273 10.08 -2.09 -31.95
N THR A 274 9.24 -3.08 -32.24
CA THR A 274 7.78 -2.94 -32.37
C THR A 274 7.01 -3.43 -31.14
N GLY A 275 7.65 -4.14 -30.22
CA GLY A 275 7.00 -4.65 -29.02
C GLY A 275 7.74 -5.80 -28.36
N ASN A 276 7.10 -6.44 -27.39
CA ASN A 276 7.64 -7.57 -26.67
C ASN A 276 6.59 -8.67 -26.44
N LEU A 277 7.06 -9.91 -26.36
CA LEU A 277 6.28 -11.08 -25.99
C LEU A 277 7.09 -11.90 -25.00
N GLY A 278 6.49 -12.34 -23.89
CA GLY A 278 7.21 -13.17 -22.93
C GLY A 278 6.33 -14.13 -22.15
N VAL A 279 7.00 -15.02 -21.43
CA VAL A 279 6.40 -16.01 -20.54
C VAL A 279 7.22 -16.06 -19.27
N SER A 280 6.53 -16.22 -18.14
CA SER A 280 7.17 -16.39 -16.84
C SER A 280 6.50 -17.52 -16.07
N TYR A 281 7.26 -18.07 -15.13
CA TYR A 281 6.80 -19.01 -14.13
C TYR A 281 7.42 -18.61 -12.79
N SER A 282 6.62 -18.67 -11.73
CA SER A 282 7.11 -18.50 -10.37
C SER A 282 6.50 -19.54 -9.46
N HIS A 283 7.27 -19.91 -8.45
CA HIS A 283 6.85 -20.73 -7.33
C HIS A 283 7.06 -19.93 -6.06
N TYR A 284 6.01 -19.83 -5.25
CA TYR A 284 6.00 -19.14 -3.97
C TYR A 284 5.52 -20.12 -2.92
N ASP A 285 6.29 -20.26 -1.84
CA ASP A 285 5.95 -21.10 -0.70
C ASP A 285 6.22 -20.31 0.58
N SER A 286 5.28 -20.39 1.52
CA SER A 286 5.30 -19.58 2.72
C SER A 286 4.69 -20.36 3.87
N LEU A 287 5.52 -20.66 4.86
CA LEU A 287 5.13 -21.23 6.14
C LEU A 287 5.10 -20.10 7.17
N TYR A 288 3.92 -19.80 7.70
CA TYR A 288 3.73 -18.73 8.67
C TYR A 288 2.58 -19.09 9.61
N GLY A 289 2.50 -18.36 10.72
CA GLY A 289 1.65 -18.55 11.90
C GLY A 289 0.18 -18.97 11.74
N VAL A 290 -0.04 -20.20 11.26
CA VAL A 290 -1.19 -21.08 11.53
C VAL A 290 -0.68 -22.52 11.61
#